data_AF-A0A7K1ZNZ5-F1
#
_entry.id   AF-A0A7K1ZNZ5-F1
#
_cell.length_a   1.000
_cell.length_b   1.000
_cell.length_c   1.000
_cell.angle_alpha   90.00
_cell.angle_beta   90.00
_cell.angle_gamma   90.00
#
_symmetry.space_group_name_H-M   'P 1'
#
loop_
_entity.id
_entity.type
_entity.pdbx_description
1 polymer ?
#
loop_
_entity_poly.entity_id
_entity_poly.type
_entity_poly.pdbx_seq_one_letter_code
_entity_poly.pdbx_strand_id
1 'polypeptide(L)'
;MRSPRRYIVWRVRTLIRDFFGLKLGVFIVLLIVTTLAFRSGSISEISKSVGDRWQEETLIAEFEFPLYKSEDSLRAERQRMREATEPIFYPFPEARQQTRGMADSIAASLDAVFNAYTDYLIGARRDSIAAGTDLSPQQLSTATVQDSLLFMDLRLHAPIRLSGSIWRHLGWDYARRSPDMPTSTRLAPTESPLFERILDAIADRSQRLQLQGVLDVPIDSVLTEYLTVRDTLAQTFEQRTVTSVVGHHEARERIRVWLEETVLQGNSHLSATAIFQFIEAIFVPSLIYQPGPTELRRREAEALILPVRGMVAEGEEIVRNGERITPAIKQKLDSLERERGSELSATQGRLQLLGQLLLGLTVVGIFGIFLRNARPEIFRSNKFILLLALFYAVVVVSFGIVIRFAPTQFIYAVPVVIVSVLLTVIFDSRMAFFGTFV
;
A
#
# COMPACT_ATOMS: atom_id res chain seq x y z
N MET A 1 -3.94 -69.25 52.71
CA MET A 1 -3.53 -69.88 51.44
C MET A 1 -3.76 -68.94 50.26
N ARG A 2 -2.71 -68.25 49.80
CA ARG A 2 -2.53 -67.71 48.43
C ARG A 2 -1.03 -67.64 48.20
N SER A 3 -0.53 -68.35 47.18
CA SER A 3 0.89 -68.73 47.07
C SER A 3 1.81 -67.56 46.65
N PRO A 4 3.09 -67.54 47.09
CA PRO A 4 3.99 -66.38 46.92
C PRO A 4 4.59 -66.24 45.51
N ARG A 5 4.30 -67.16 44.58
CA ARG A 5 4.98 -67.23 43.26
C ARG A 5 4.52 -66.16 42.25
N ARG A 6 3.37 -65.50 42.46
CA ARG A 6 2.84 -64.50 41.52
C ARG A 6 3.45 -63.10 41.64
N TYR A 7 4.04 -62.75 42.78
CA TYR A 7 4.62 -61.41 43.00
C TYR A 7 5.99 -61.20 42.30
N ILE A 8 6.80 -62.26 42.16
CA ILE A 8 8.14 -62.18 41.56
C ILE A 8 8.05 -62.10 40.02
N VAL A 9 7.13 -62.86 39.41
CA VAL A 9 6.95 -62.87 37.95
C VAL A 9 6.40 -61.53 37.42
N TRP A 10 5.55 -60.84 38.19
CA TRP A 10 5.03 -59.53 37.78
C TRP A 10 6.12 -58.44 37.84
N ARG A 11 6.93 -58.41 38.92
CA ARG A 11 8.01 -57.41 39.10
C ARG A 11 9.16 -57.58 38.11
N VAL A 12 9.51 -58.81 37.72
CA VAL A 12 10.54 -59.06 36.69
C VAL A 12 10.04 -58.68 35.29
N ARG A 13 8.75 -58.90 34.99
CA ARG A 13 8.16 -58.56 33.69
C ARG A 13 7.94 -57.05 33.50
N THR A 14 7.64 -56.30 34.57
CA THR A 14 7.62 -54.82 34.54
C THR A 14 9.04 -54.25 34.45
N LEU A 15 10.02 -54.80 35.18
CA LEU A 15 11.41 -54.35 35.09
C LEU A 15 12.01 -54.59 33.70
N ILE A 16 11.76 -55.73 33.05
CA ILE A 16 12.24 -55.99 31.68
C ILE A 16 11.57 -55.06 30.66
N ARG A 17 10.28 -54.74 30.85
CA ARG A 17 9.53 -53.83 29.96
C ARG A 17 10.01 -52.39 30.07
N ASP A 18 10.28 -51.91 31.28
CA ASP A 18 10.74 -50.54 31.52
C ASP A 18 12.23 -50.35 31.09
N PHE A 19 13.05 -51.41 31.19
CA PHE A 19 14.44 -51.41 30.70
C PHE A 19 14.56 -51.39 29.17
N PHE A 20 13.64 -52.04 28.45
CA PHE A 20 13.63 -52.01 26.98
C PHE A 20 12.97 -50.75 26.42
N GLY A 21 11.94 -50.22 27.09
CA GLY A 21 11.22 -49.03 26.65
C GLY A 21 12.09 -47.78 26.59
N LEU A 22 12.94 -47.54 27.61
CA LEU A 22 13.83 -46.38 27.64
C LEU A 22 14.87 -46.42 26.52
N LYS A 23 15.47 -47.58 26.24
CA LYS A 23 16.49 -47.73 25.19
C LYS A 23 15.88 -47.54 23.80
N LEU A 24 14.70 -48.12 23.56
CA LEU A 24 13.95 -47.92 22.33
C LEU A 24 13.61 -46.43 22.13
N GLY A 25 13.17 -45.75 23.20
CA GLY A 25 12.92 -44.31 23.18
C GLY A 25 14.16 -43.51 22.81
N VAL A 26 15.32 -43.81 23.41
CA VAL A 26 16.60 -43.14 23.10
C VAL A 26 17.00 -43.32 21.63
N PHE A 27 16.88 -44.54 21.09
CA PHE A 27 17.19 -44.80 19.68
C PHE A 27 16.22 -44.10 18.72
N ILE A 28 14.92 -44.04 19.07
CA ILE A 28 13.92 -43.29 18.27
C ILE A 28 14.22 -41.79 18.31
N VAL A 29 14.56 -41.24 19.48
CA VAL A 29 14.93 -39.82 19.60
C VAL A 29 16.17 -39.52 18.76
N LEU A 30 17.19 -40.38 18.81
CA LEU A 30 18.39 -40.22 17.99
C LEU A 30 18.05 -40.28 16.49
N LEU A 31 17.20 -41.22 16.07
CA LEU A 31 16.72 -41.31 14.69
C LEU A 31 16.00 -40.02 14.25
N ILE A 32 15.11 -39.49 15.10
CA ILE A 32 14.39 -38.23 14.83
C ILE A 32 15.39 -37.08 14.70
N VAL A 33 16.33 -36.94 15.63
CA VAL A 33 17.36 -35.89 15.59
C VAL A 33 18.19 -35.98 14.32
N THR A 34 18.61 -37.18 13.91
CA THR A 34 19.33 -37.38 12.64
C THR A 34 18.47 -37.00 11.44
N THR A 35 17.21 -37.42 11.37
CA THR A 35 16.32 -37.07 10.25
C THR A 35 16.04 -35.57 10.19
N LEU A 36 15.98 -34.89 11.34
CA LEU A 36 15.74 -33.46 11.41
C LEU A 36 16.99 -32.64 11.06
N ALA A 37 18.16 -33.07 11.54
CA ALA A 37 19.46 -32.43 11.28
C ALA A 37 19.84 -32.51 9.80
N PHE A 38 19.48 -33.62 9.14
CA PHE A 38 19.72 -33.85 7.72
C PHE A 38 18.44 -33.70 6.88
N ARG A 39 17.44 -32.94 7.34
CA ARG A 39 16.24 -32.64 6.55
C ARG A 39 16.68 -31.79 5.36
N SER A 40 16.59 -32.36 4.16
CA SER A 40 16.92 -31.69 2.90
C SER A 40 16.09 -30.42 2.74
N GLY A 41 16.65 -29.27 3.10
CA GLY A 41 16.36 -28.07 2.32
C GLY A 41 16.94 -28.35 0.94
N SER A 42 16.15 -28.17 -0.11
CA SER A 42 16.67 -28.12 -1.47
C SER A 42 17.92 -27.26 -1.44
N ILE A 43 19.08 -27.86 -1.67
CA ILE A 43 20.32 -27.10 -1.79
C ILE A 43 20.02 -26.17 -2.95
N SER A 44 19.91 -24.87 -2.68
CA SER A 44 19.81 -23.83 -3.69
C SER A 44 21.15 -23.82 -4.43
N GLU A 45 21.34 -24.78 -5.33
CA GLU A 45 22.59 -24.99 -6.06
C GLU A 45 22.97 -23.77 -6.90
N ILE A 46 22.05 -22.80 -7.07
CA ILE A 46 22.28 -21.61 -7.89
C ILE A 46 22.20 -20.30 -7.07
N SER A 47 22.79 -20.30 -5.87
CA SER A 47 23.14 -19.07 -5.14
C SER A 47 24.32 -18.34 -5.80
N LYS A 48 24.21 -18.04 -7.10
CA LYS A 48 25.18 -17.24 -7.84
C LYS A 48 24.60 -15.86 -8.12
N SER A 49 25.40 -14.83 -7.87
CA SER A 49 25.02 -13.44 -8.10
C SER A 49 25.41 -13.00 -9.50
N VAL A 50 24.76 -11.94 -10.00
CA VAL A 50 25.18 -11.29 -11.25
C VAL A 50 26.63 -10.83 -11.11
N GLY A 51 27.47 -11.21 -12.07
CA GLY A 51 28.91 -10.89 -12.09
C GLY A 51 29.83 -12.03 -11.67
N ASP A 52 29.30 -13.07 -11.01
CA ASP A 52 30.08 -14.28 -10.70
C ASP A 52 30.47 -15.03 -11.97
N ARG A 53 31.55 -15.83 -11.90
CA ARG A 53 31.91 -16.77 -12.98
C ARG A 53 31.28 -18.14 -12.71
N TRP A 54 30.69 -18.73 -13.74
CA TRP A 54 30.19 -20.10 -13.70
C TRP A 54 31.36 -21.08 -13.62
N GLN A 55 31.40 -21.90 -12.56
CA GLN A 55 32.49 -22.86 -12.33
C GLN A 55 32.08 -24.31 -12.57
N GLU A 56 30.80 -24.54 -12.84
CA GLU A 56 30.22 -25.86 -13.06
C GLU A 56 30.22 -26.20 -14.55
N GLU A 57 29.83 -27.43 -14.90
CA GLU A 57 29.66 -27.83 -16.30
C GLU A 57 28.60 -26.94 -16.99
N THR A 58 28.68 -26.86 -18.31
CA THR A 58 27.73 -26.07 -19.11
C THR A 58 26.31 -26.52 -18.80
N LEU A 59 25.49 -25.61 -18.29
CA LEU A 59 24.12 -25.90 -17.92
C LEU A 59 23.23 -25.76 -19.15
N ILE A 60 22.51 -26.83 -19.47
CA ILE A 60 21.54 -26.91 -20.56
C ILE A 60 20.17 -27.17 -19.94
N ALA A 61 19.13 -26.55 -20.49
CA ALA A 61 17.75 -26.78 -20.07
C ALA A 61 17.34 -28.25 -20.31
N GLU A 62 16.99 -28.97 -19.25
CA GLU A 62 16.56 -30.39 -19.33
C GLU A 62 15.09 -30.57 -19.74
N PHE A 63 14.30 -29.50 -19.67
CA PHE A 63 12.88 -29.47 -20.05
C PHE A 63 12.50 -28.03 -20.43
N GLU A 64 11.36 -27.85 -21.09
CA GLU A 64 10.81 -26.53 -21.41
C GLU A 64 10.23 -25.85 -20.16
N PHE A 65 10.61 -24.59 -19.91
CA PHE A 65 10.11 -23.86 -18.73
C PHE A 65 9.84 -22.37 -18.99
N PRO A 66 8.88 -21.75 -18.28
CA PRO A 66 8.57 -20.33 -18.39
C PRO A 66 9.71 -19.43 -17.90
N LEU A 67 10.02 -18.38 -18.66
CA LEU A 67 10.92 -17.31 -18.25
C LEU A 67 10.15 -16.24 -17.47
N TYR A 68 10.26 -16.28 -16.15
CA TYR A 68 9.56 -15.34 -15.26
C TYR A 68 10.17 -13.94 -15.33
N LYS A 69 9.30 -12.92 -15.40
CA LYS A 69 9.69 -11.52 -15.26
C LYS A 69 10.24 -11.25 -13.86
N SER A 70 11.19 -10.33 -13.74
CA SER A 70 11.63 -9.84 -12.43
C SER A 70 10.53 -9.03 -11.77
N GLU A 71 10.49 -9.03 -10.43
CA GLU A 71 9.52 -8.26 -9.64
C GLU A 71 9.52 -6.77 -10.00
N ASP A 72 10.70 -6.16 -10.19
CA ASP A 72 10.79 -4.75 -10.56
C ASP A 72 10.24 -4.47 -11.95
N SER A 73 10.43 -5.40 -12.90
CA SER A 73 9.84 -5.26 -14.22
C SER A 73 8.32 -5.40 -14.21
N LEU A 74 7.77 -6.31 -13.40
CA LEU A 74 6.33 -6.46 -13.20
C LEU A 74 5.72 -5.23 -12.52
N ARG A 75 6.40 -4.67 -11.52
CA ARG A 75 5.97 -3.42 -10.87
C ARG A 75 5.94 -2.25 -11.86
N ALA A 76 6.99 -2.11 -12.66
CA ALA A 76 7.06 -1.06 -13.68
C ALA A 76 5.97 -1.23 -14.75
N GLU A 77 5.70 -2.46 -15.20
CA GLU A 77 4.64 -2.77 -16.17
C GLU A 77 3.25 -2.49 -15.59
N ARG A 78 2.99 -2.90 -14.34
CA ARG A 78 1.74 -2.57 -13.62
C ARG A 78 1.54 -1.06 -13.49
N GLN A 79 2.59 -0.31 -13.14
CA GLN A 79 2.50 1.14 -13.02
C GLN A 79 2.17 1.81 -14.36
N ARG A 80 2.85 1.41 -15.45
CA ARG A 80 2.53 1.92 -16.80
C ARG A 80 1.10 1.59 -17.21
N MET A 81 0.63 0.38 -16.90
CA MET A 81 -0.77 0.00 -17.17
C MET A 81 -1.76 0.84 -16.36
N ARG A 82 -1.48 1.13 -15.08
CA ARG A 82 -2.30 2.03 -14.25
C ARG A 82 -2.40 3.43 -14.81
N GLU A 83 -1.27 3.97 -15.29
CA GLU A 83 -1.16 5.30 -15.88
C GLU A 83 -1.83 5.37 -17.26
N ALA A 84 -1.75 4.30 -18.05
CA ALA A 84 -2.42 4.19 -19.34
C ALA A 84 -3.91 3.85 -19.25
N THR A 85 -4.41 3.46 -18.07
CA THR A 85 -5.82 3.14 -17.86
C THR A 85 -6.64 4.41 -17.69
N GLU A 86 -7.63 4.59 -18.57
CA GLU A 86 -8.51 5.74 -18.57
C GLU A 86 -9.29 5.89 -17.25
N PRO A 87 -9.26 7.09 -16.63
CA PRO A 87 -10.10 7.39 -15.48
C PRO A 87 -11.57 7.51 -15.86
N ILE A 88 -12.42 7.18 -14.89
CA ILE A 88 -13.89 7.22 -15.03
C ILE A 88 -14.43 8.44 -14.30
N PHE A 89 -15.30 9.18 -14.99
CA PHE A 89 -16.03 10.32 -14.47
C PHE A 89 -17.53 10.10 -14.63
N TYR A 90 -18.32 10.55 -13.65
CA TYR A 90 -19.78 10.58 -13.75
C TYR A 90 -20.25 12.00 -14.02
N PRO A 91 -21.20 12.21 -14.94
CA PRO A 91 -21.81 13.51 -15.14
C PRO A 91 -22.57 13.92 -13.87
N PHE A 92 -22.54 15.21 -13.56
CA PHE A 92 -23.37 15.81 -12.52
C PHE A 92 -24.37 16.78 -13.17
N PRO A 93 -25.55 16.30 -13.58
CA PRO A 93 -26.52 17.08 -14.35
C PRO A 93 -26.97 18.37 -13.63
N GLU A 94 -27.06 18.32 -12.30
CA GLU A 94 -27.53 19.42 -11.46
C GLU A 94 -26.47 20.53 -11.28
N ALA A 95 -25.22 20.34 -11.72
CA ALA A 95 -24.13 21.31 -11.49
C ALA A 95 -24.50 22.75 -11.89
N ARG A 96 -25.16 22.91 -13.04
CA ARG A 96 -25.60 24.23 -13.55
C ARG A 96 -26.67 24.88 -12.69
N GLN A 97 -27.66 24.10 -12.27
CA GLN A 97 -28.75 24.57 -11.41
C GLN A 97 -28.22 24.89 -10.02
N GLN A 98 -27.32 24.06 -9.50
CA GLN A 98 -26.70 24.26 -8.19
C GLN A 98 -25.81 25.50 -8.19
N THR A 99 -24.97 25.71 -9.21
CA THR A 99 -24.18 26.95 -9.34
C THR A 99 -25.06 28.20 -9.38
N ARG A 100 -26.16 28.19 -10.14
CA ARG A 100 -27.09 29.31 -10.19
C ARG A 100 -27.80 29.53 -8.85
N GLY A 101 -28.30 28.46 -8.23
CA GLY A 101 -28.96 28.53 -6.93
C GLY A 101 -28.03 29.03 -5.82
N MET A 102 -26.76 28.63 -5.83
CA MET A 102 -25.73 29.19 -4.93
C MET A 102 -25.52 30.68 -5.19
N ALA A 103 -25.41 31.10 -6.45
CA ALA A 103 -25.25 32.51 -6.79
C ALA A 103 -26.43 33.36 -6.27
N ASP A 104 -27.65 32.92 -6.53
CA ASP A 104 -28.87 33.61 -6.11
C ASP A 104 -28.99 33.64 -4.56
N SER A 105 -28.64 32.54 -3.87
CA SER A 105 -28.63 32.49 -2.40
C SER A 105 -27.60 33.41 -1.78
N ILE A 106 -26.39 33.49 -2.34
CA ILE A 106 -25.35 34.40 -1.86
C ILE A 106 -25.75 35.85 -2.16
N ALA A 107 -26.32 36.11 -3.34
CA ALA A 107 -26.80 37.44 -3.71
C ALA A 107 -27.86 37.95 -2.71
N ALA A 108 -28.87 37.13 -2.40
CA ALA A 108 -29.90 37.48 -1.42
C ALA A 108 -29.33 37.72 0.00
N SER A 109 -28.33 36.93 0.41
CA SER A 109 -27.66 37.15 1.69
C SER A 109 -26.86 38.45 1.72
N LEU A 110 -26.13 38.77 0.65
CA LEU A 110 -25.37 40.01 0.53
C LEU A 110 -26.28 41.23 0.44
N ASP A 111 -27.41 41.12 -0.27
CA ASP A 111 -28.43 42.15 -0.35
C ASP A 111 -28.96 42.50 1.05
N ALA A 112 -29.34 41.50 1.87
CA ALA A 112 -29.76 41.72 3.25
C ALA A 112 -28.68 42.40 4.10
N VAL A 113 -27.41 41.98 3.97
CA VAL A 113 -26.29 42.57 4.69
C VAL A 113 -26.07 44.04 4.29
N PHE A 114 -26.08 44.33 2.99
CA PHE A 114 -25.81 45.67 2.47
C PHE A 114 -26.99 46.62 2.66
N ASN A 115 -28.22 46.13 2.68
CA ASN A 115 -29.38 46.89 3.13
C ASN A 115 -29.23 47.34 4.58
N ALA A 116 -28.99 46.40 5.52
CA ALA A 116 -28.76 46.74 6.92
C ALA A 116 -27.56 47.70 7.12
N TYR A 117 -26.50 47.53 6.32
CA TYR A 117 -25.36 48.46 6.32
C TYR A 117 -25.77 49.87 5.87
N THR A 118 -26.61 49.96 4.83
CA THR A 118 -27.09 51.23 4.28
C THR A 118 -28.00 51.94 5.27
N ASP A 119 -28.92 51.22 5.92
CA ASP A 119 -29.79 51.74 6.97
C ASP A 119 -28.97 52.34 8.13
N TYR A 120 -27.97 51.60 8.60
CA TYR A 120 -27.01 52.08 9.60
C TYR A 120 -26.30 53.37 9.15
N LEU A 121 -25.79 53.42 7.91
CA LEU A 121 -25.08 54.59 7.39
C LEU A 121 -25.98 55.83 7.31
N ILE A 122 -27.23 55.64 6.87
CA ILE A 122 -28.22 56.72 6.77
C ILE A 122 -28.62 57.19 8.17
N GLY A 123 -28.89 56.27 9.10
CA GLY A 123 -29.22 56.57 10.49
C GLY A 123 -28.10 57.33 11.21
N ALA A 124 -26.86 56.86 11.10
CA ALA A 124 -25.70 57.51 11.70
C ALA A 124 -25.49 58.93 11.15
N ARG A 125 -25.70 59.13 9.85
CA ARG A 125 -25.62 60.46 9.23
C ARG A 125 -26.75 61.37 9.68
N ARG A 126 -27.98 60.85 9.79
CA ARG A 126 -29.12 61.62 10.27
C ARG A 126 -28.87 62.10 11.70
N ASP A 127 -28.35 61.23 12.55
CA ASP A 127 -28.02 61.54 13.95
C ASP A 127 -26.90 62.59 14.04
N SER A 128 -25.85 62.49 13.22
CA SER A 128 -24.76 63.49 13.20
C SER A 128 -25.23 64.86 12.68
N ILE A 129 -26.08 64.89 11.65
CA ILE A 129 -26.69 66.14 11.16
C ILE A 129 -27.56 66.78 12.24
N ALA A 130 -28.36 65.98 12.97
CA ALA A 130 -29.20 66.48 14.06
C ALA A 130 -28.39 67.03 15.24
N ALA A 131 -27.24 66.42 15.54
CA ALA A 131 -26.33 66.87 16.61
C ALA A 131 -25.40 68.03 16.19
N GLY A 132 -25.24 68.28 14.88
CA GLY A 132 -24.33 69.30 14.35
C GLY A 132 -22.84 68.96 14.48
N THR A 133 -22.50 67.74 14.90
CA THR A 133 -21.12 67.25 15.09
C THR A 133 -21.05 65.74 14.82
N ASP A 134 -19.86 65.23 14.52
CA ASP A 134 -19.64 63.79 14.40
C ASP A 134 -19.83 63.09 15.76
N LEU A 135 -20.65 62.04 15.77
CA LEU A 135 -21.02 61.30 16.98
C LEU A 135 -20.20 60.04 17.13
N SER A 136 -19.76 59.75 18.36
CA SER A 136 -19.20 58.44 18.70
C SER A 136 -20.31 57.37 18.73
N PRO A 137 -19.98 56.07 18.61
CA PRO A 137 -20.98 54.99 18.61
C PRO A 137 -21.89 54.96 19.85
N GLN A 138 -21.43 55.50 20.98
CA GLN A 138 -22.20 55.56 22.24
C GLN A 138 -23.22 56.71 22.25
N GLN A 139 -23.14 57.64 21.30
CA GLN A 139 -23.98 58.83 21.20
C GLN A 139 -25.03 58.71 20.07
N LEU A 140 -25.05 57.58 19.36
CA LEU A 140 -26.03 57.30 18.30
C LEU A 140 -27.41 57.00 18.88
N SER A 141 -28.46 57.22 18.08
CA SER A 141 -29.83 56.88 18.49
C SER A 141 -29.99 55.36 18.64
N THR A 142 -30.95 54.94 19.47
CA THR A 142 -31.22 53.52 19.70
C THR A 142 -31.55 52.77 18.41
N ALA A 143 -32.23 53.41 17.46
CA ALA A 143 -32.52 52.83 16.14
C ALA A 143 -31.22 52.58 15.36
N THR A 144 -30.34 53.58 15.24
CA THR A 144 -29.05 53.43 14.55
C THR A 144 -28.16 52.35 15.19
N VAL A 145 -28.20 52.21 16.52
CA VAL A 145 -27.48 51.14 17.22
C VAL A 145 -28.06 49.77 16.88
N GLN A 146 -29.38 49.62 16.80
CA GLN A 146 -30.04 48.38 16.37
C GLN A 146 -29.66 48.00 14.94
N ASP A 147 -29.64 48.97 14.02
CA ASP A 147 -29.24 48.75 12.62
C ASP A 147 -27.79 48.27 12.51
N SER A 148 -26.88 48.84 13.32
CA SER A 148 -25.48 48.42 13.42
C SER A 148 -25.35 46.97 13.92
N LEU A 149 -26.13 46.59 14.94
CA LEU A 149 -26.14 45.23 15.47
C LEU A 149 -26.68 44.23 14.46
N LEU A 150 -27.77 44.57 13.75
CA LEU A 150 -28.33 43.74 12.68
C LEU A 150 -27.31 43.54 11.55
N PHE A 151 -26.64 44.61 11.11
CA PHE A 151 -25.57 44.51 10.10
C PHE A 151 -24.43 43.59 10.58
N MET A 152 -23.98 43.73 11.82
CA MET A 152 -22.93 42.86 12.38
C MET A 152 -23.38 41.39 12.40
N ASP A 153 -24.60 41.11 12.85
CA ASP A 153 -25.15 39.76 12.91
C ASP A 153 -25.26 39.12 11.52
N LEU A 154 -25.86 39.83 10.55
CA LEU A 154 -25.99 39.35 9.18
C LEU A 154 -24.62 39.12 8.53
N ARG A 155 -23.67 40.04 8.75
CA ARG A 155 -22.31 39.91 8.21
C ARG A 155 -21.54 38.72 8.80
N LEU A 156 -21.73 38.42 10.07
CA LEU A 156 -21.09 37.27 10.73
C LEU A 156 -21.60 35.94 10.18
N HIS A 157 -22.88 35.88 9.81
CA HIS A 157 -23.54 34.69 9.28
C HIS A 157 -23.55 34.62 7.74
N ALA A 158 -22.93 35.59 7.06
CA ALA A 158 -22.87 35.61 5.60
C ALA A 158 -22.10 34.38 5.07
N PRO A 159 -22.57 33.77 3.96
CA PRO A 159 -21.97 32.55 3.40
C PRO A 159 -20.58 32.78 2.81
N ILE A 160 -20.21 34.04 2.54
CA ILE A 160 -18.93 34.42 1.95
C ILE A 160 -18.10 35.29 2.91
N ARG A 161 -16.81 34.99 3.00
CA ARG A 161 -15.86 35.70 3.88
C ARG A 161 -15.02 36.71 3.12
N LEU A 162 -15.51 37.94 3.01
CA LEU A 162 -14.79 39.03 2.35
C LEU A 162 -13.86 39.78 3.32
N SER A 163 -12.78 40.37 2.80
CA SER A 163 -11.90 41.25 3.59
C SER A 163 -12.61 42.56 3.95
N GLY A 164 -12.13 43.26 4.99
CA GLY A 164 -12.71 44.52 5.43
C GLY A 164 -12.64 45.66 4.40
N SER A 165 -11.69 45.62 3.46
CA SER A 165 -11.64 46.59 2.36
C SER A 165 -12.69 46.28 1.29
N ILE A 166 -12.87 45.01 0.94
CA ILE A 166 -13.85 44.56 -0.05
C ILE A 166 -15.27 44.80 0.47
N TRP A 167 -15.55 44.45 1.73
CA TRP A 167 -16.84 44.72 2.38
C TRP A 167 -17.24 46.18 2.29
N ARG A 168 -16.31 47.10 2.62
CA ARG A 168 -16.55 48.54 2.53
C ARG A 168 -16.75 48.98 1.09
N HIS A 169 -15.98 48.46 0.14
CA HIS A 169 -16.10 48.82 -1.26
C HIS A 169 -17.47 48.41 -1.84
N LEU A 170 -17.86 47.16 -1.65
CA LEU A 170 -19.16 46.65 -2.12
C LEU A 170 -20.34 47.28 -1.37
N GLY A 171 -20.21 47.48 -0.06
CA GLY A 171 -21.24 48.14 0.73
C GLY A 171 -21.42 49.61 0.37
N TRP A 172 -20.34 50.32 0.06
CA TRP A 172 -20.43 51.70 -0.42
C TRP A 172 -20.92 51.78 -1.86
N ASP A 173 -20.58 50.82 -2.70
CA ASP A 173 -21.19 50.67 -4.02
C ASP A 173 -22.70 50.50 -3.91
N TYR A 174 -23.16 49.60 -3.04
CA TYR A 174 -24.57 49.36 -2.78
C TYR A 174 -25.29 50.60 -2.22
N ALA A 175 -24.78 51.19 -1.14
CA ALA A 175 -25.41 52.31 -0.46
C ALA A 175 -25.65 53.52 -1.38
N ARG A 176 -24.72 53.82 -2.29
CA ARG A 176 -24.86 54.91 -3.28
C ARG A 176 -26.01 54.74 -4.25
N ARG A 177 -26.59 53.55 -4.37
CA ARG A 177 -27.76 53.29 -5.22
C ARG A 177 -29.07 53.47 -4.47
N SER A 178 -29.05 53.55 -3.13
CA SER A 178 -30.24 53.75 -2.33
C SER A 178 -30.91 55.11 -2.62
N PRO A 179 -32.24 55.17 -2.79
CA PRO A 179 -32.99 56.42 -2.97
C PRO A 179 -32.80 57.40 -1.82
N ASP A 180 -32.54 56.89 -0.62
CA ASP A 180 -32.44 57.67 0.61
C ASP A 180 -31.04 58.29 0.82
N MET A 181 -30.08 57.98 -0.05
CA MET A 181 -28.82 58.70 -0.12
C MET A 181 -28.96 60.05 -0.83
N PRO A 182 -28.21 61.10 -0.41
CA PRO A 182 -28.27 62.40 -1.05
C PRO A 182 -27.81 62.35 -2.50
N THR A 183 -28.43 63.20 -3.33
CA THR A 183 -28.24 63.25 -4.78
C THR A 183 -26.76 63.44 -5.20
N SER A 184 -25.95 64.13 -4.40
CA SER A 184 -24.52 64.34 -4.67
C SER A 184 -23.66 63.09 -4.53
N THR A 185 -24.17 62.04 -3.87
CA THR A 185 -23.46 60.77 -3.63
C THR A 185 -24.11 59.61 -4.41
N ARG A 186 -25.26 59.85 -5.08
CA ARG A 186 -26.07 58.81 -5.69
C ARG A 186 -25.54 58.39 -7.06
N LEU A 187 -25.45 57.09 -7.32
CA LEU A 187 -25.26 56.55 -8.67
C LEU A 187 -26.60 56.44 -9.39
N ALA A 188 -26.60 56.46 -10.74
CA ALA A 188 -27.83 56.29 -11.50
C ALA A 188 -28.51 54.95 -11.12
N PRO A 189 -29.83 54.93 -10.85
CA PRO A 189 -30.54 53.75 -10.33
C PRO A 189 -30.68 52.60 -11.35
N THR A 190 -30.15 52.74 -12.56
CA THR A 190 -30.33 51.81 -13.68
C THR A 190 -29.39 50.61 -13.68
N GLU A 191 -28.40 50.52 -12.79
CA GLU A 191 -27.45 49.41 -12.76
C GLU A 191 -27.54 48.60 -11.45
N SER A 192 -27.69 47.28 -11.57
CA SER A 192 -27.60 46.34 -10.45
C SER A 192 -26.32 46.53 -9.62
N PRO A 193 -26.35 46.25 -8.30
CA PRO A 193 -25.17 46.26 -7.45
C PRO A 193 -23.99 45.49 -8.04
N LEU A 194 -22.76 45.95 -7.78
CA LEU A 194 -21.55 45.30 -8.32
C LEU A 194 -21.45 43.82 -7.92
N PHE A 195 -21.83 43.46 -6.70
CA PHE A 195 -21.75 42.06 -6.24
C PHE A 195 -22.72 41.14 -7.02
N GLU A 196 -23.93 41.62 -7.35
CA GLU A 196 -24.89 40.86 -8.16
C GLU A 196 -24.34 40.64 -9.57
N ARG A 197 -23.84 41.71 -10.20
CA ARG A 197 -23.20 41.62 -11.52
C ARG A 197 -22.03 40.63 -11.55
N ILE A 198 -21.23 40.57 -10.48
CA ILE A 198 -20.14 39.61 -10.34
C ILE A 198 -20.67 38.18 -10.22
N LEU A 199 -21.64 37.95 -9.33
CA LEU A 199 -22.22 36.62 -9.12
C LEU A 199 -22.93 36.10 -10.38
N ASP A 200 -23.71 36.93 -11.05
CA ASP A 200 -24.36 36.62 -12.32
C ASP A 200 -23.34 36.27 -13.40
N ALA A 201 -22.31 37.09 -13.56
CA ALA A 201 -21.27 36.86 -14.54
C ALA A 201 -20.51 35.55 -14.28
N ILE A 202 -20.17 35.26 -13.02
CA ILE A 202 -19.52 33.99 -12.65
C ILE A 202 -20.48 32.82 -12.92
N ALA A 203 -21.76 32.93 -12.54
CA ALA A 203 -22.73 31.86 -12.75
C ALA A 203 -22.91 31.54 -14.24
N ASP A 204 -23.11 32.57 -15.08
CA ASP A 204 -23.28 32.42 -16.52
C ASP A 204 -22.04 31.85 -17.20
N ARG A 205 -20.84 32.34 -16.82
CA ARG A 205 -19.59 31.82 -17.35
C ARG A 205 -19.37 30.37 -16.93
N SER A 206 -19.68 30.04 -15.67
CA SER A 206 -19.57 28.67 -15.14
C SER A 206 -20.47 27.72 -15.90
N GLN A 207 -21.72 28.10 -16.18
CA GLN A 207 -22.67 27.27 -16.92
C GLN A 207 -22.19 26.92 -18.33
N ARG A 208 -21.53 27.86 -19.02
CA ARG A 208 -20.95 27.60 -20.35
C ARG A 208 -19.78 26.63 -20.28
N LEU A 209 -18.93 26.73 -19.26
CA LEU A 209 -17.83 25.78 -19.06
C LEU A 209 -18.35 24.39 -18.65
N GLN A 210 -19.38 24.32 -17.81
CA GLN A 210 -20.00 23.07 -17.40
C GLN A 210 -20.61 22.29 -18.58
N LEU A 211 -21.10 22.97 -19.61
CA LEU A 211 -21.54 22.36 -20.88
C LEU A 211 -20.40 21.68 -21.64
N GLN A 212 -19.21 22.27 -21.61
CA GLN A 212 -18.00 21.67 -22.20
C GLN A 212 -17.53 20.44 -21.38
N GLY A 213 -17.78 20.46 -20.07
CA GLY A 213 -17.37 19.40 -19.14
C GLY A 213 -16.24 19.87 -18.25
N VAL A 214 -16.53 20.15 -16.98
CA VAL A 214 -15.51 20.53 -16.00
C VAL A 214 -15.29 19.40 -15.02
N LEU A 215 -14.06 18.89 -14.98
CA LEU A 215 -13.62 17.89 -14.01
C LEU A 215 -13.58 18.49 -12.60
N ASP A 216 -13.84 17.67 -11.59
CA ASP A 216 -13.61 17.96 -10.17
C ASP A 216 -12.13 17.83 -9.75
N VAL A 217 -11.28 17.31 -10.63
CA VAL A 217 -9.84 17.19 -10.45
C VAL A 217 -9.07 18.15 -11.36
N PRO A 218 -7.80 18.46 -11.06
CA PRO A 218 -6.91 19.16 -11.98
C PRO A 218 -6.73 18.36 -13.28
N ILE A 219 -6.64 19.05 -14.42
CA ILE A 219 -6.48 18.39 -15.72
C ILE A 219 -5.17 17.60 -15.80
N ASP A 220 -4.10 18.12 -15.18
CA ASP A 220 -2.77 17.48 -15.13
C ASP A 220 -2.74 16.16 -14.36
N SER A 221 -3.78 15.87 -13.56
CA SER A 221 -3.91 14.58 -12.88
C SER A 221 -4.40 13.46 -13.79
N VAL A 222 -4.90 13.80 -14.98
CA VAL A 222 -5.34 12.85 -16.00
C VAL A 222 -4.18 12.60 -16.97
N LEU A 223 -3.49 11.47 -16.78
CA LEU A 223 -2.29 11.11 -17.55
C LEU A 223 -2.59 10.49 -18.92
N THR A 224 -3.84 10.15 -19.19
CA THR A 224 -4.30 9.51 -20.43
C THR A 224 -4.72 10.54 -21.46
N GLU A 225 -4.72 10.16 -22.74
CA GLU A 225 -5.26 11.02 -23.83
C GLU A 225 -6.79 11.11 -23.78
N TYR A 226 -7.42 10.05 -23.30
CA TYR A 226 -8.87 9.88 -23.21
C TYR A 226 -9.32 9.66 -21.76
N LEU A 227 -10.55 10.02 -21.47
CA LEU A 227 -11.26 9.68 -20.25
C LEU A 227 -12.61 9.07 -20.59
N THR A 228 -13.12 8.23 -19.69
CA THR A 228 -14.45 7.66 -19.83
C THR A 228 -15.46 8.48 -19.01
N VAL A 229 -16.47 9.04 -19.66
CA VAL A 229 -17.67 9.55 -18.98
C VAL A 229 -18.71 8.44 -18.95
N ARG A 230 -19.13 8.03 -17.76
CA ARG A 230 -20.16 7.00 -17.57
C ARG A 230 -21.41 7.63 -16.99
N ASP A 231 -22.47 7.67 -17.79
CA ASP A 231 -23.79 8.06 -17.31
C ASP A 231 -24.51 6.81 -16.77
N THR A 232 -24.68 6.76 -15.46
CA THR A 232 -25.34 5.63 -14.80
C THR A 232 -26.86 5.63 -14.99
N LEU A 233 -27.46 6.79 -15.22
CA LEU A 233 -28.91 6.95 -15.43
C LEU A 233 -29.27 6.54 -16.87
N ALA A 234 -28.49 7.00 -17.84
CA ALA A 234 -28.67 6.65 -19.25
C ALA A 234 -28.05 5.28 -19.62
N GLN A 235 -27.27 4.67 -18.71
CA GLN A 235 -26.48 3.45 -18.94
C GLN A 235 -25.53 3.55 -20.14
N THR A 236 -24.98 4.74 -20.38
CA THR A 236 -24.07 5.00 -21.51
C THR A 236 -22.62 5.15 -21.05
N PHE A 237 -21.71 4.81 -21.96
CA PHE A 237 -20.28 5.04 -21.83
C PHE A 237 -19.84 5.90 -23.01
N GLU A 238 -19.29 7.07 -22.71
CA GLU A 238 -18.78 8.01 -23.71
C GLU A 238 -17.30 8.21 -23.46
N GLN A 239 -16.49 7.95 -24.48
CA GLN A 239 -15.06 8.25 -24.44
C GLN A 239 -14.86 9.69 -24.93
N ARG A 240 -14.18 10.51 -24.12
CA ARG A 240 -13.86 11.91 -24.46
C ARG A 240 -12.37 12.14 -24.43
N THR A 241 -11.88 13.03 -25.28
CA THR A 241 -10.48 13.48 -25.22
C THR A 241 -10.28 14.42 -24.05
N VAL A 242 -9.12 14.38 -23.41
CA VAL A 242 -8.75 15.31 -22.33
C VAL A 242 -8.78 16.76 -22.80
N THR A 243 -8.47 17.02 -24.07
CA THR A 243 -8.53 18.36 -24.69
C THR A 243 -9.95 18.92 -24.83
N SER A 244 -10.97 18.07 -24.81
CA SER A 244 -12.37 18.50 -24.93
C SER A 244 -12.95 19.01 -23.61
N VAL A 245 -12.37 18.63 -22.48
CA VAL A 245 -12.83 19.00 -21.13
C VAL A 245 -11.92 20.05 -20.49
N VAL A 246 -12.32 20.57 -19.33
CA VAL A 246 -11.55 21.54 -18.57
C VAL A 246 -11.35 21.02 -17.14
N GLY A 247 -10.13 21.17 -16.60
CA GLY A 247 -9.87 20.83 -15.20
C GLY A 247 -10.49 21.84 -14.22
N HIS A 248 -10.71 21.43 -12.98
CA HIS A 248 -11.31 22.28 -11.95
C HIS A 248 -10.56 23.61 -11.76
N HIS A 249 -9.24 23.54 -11.64
CA HIS A 249 -8.38 24.72 -11.45
C HIS A 249 -8.40 25.64 -12.69
N GLU A 250 -8.20 25.04 -13.86
CA GLU A 250 -8.20 25.73 -15.16
C GLU A 250 -9.51 26.47 -15.42
N ALA A 251 -10.65 25.88 -15.06
CA ALA A 251 -11.96 26.50 -15.21
C ALA A 251 -12.10 27.78 -14.36
N ARG A 252 -11.68 27.73 -13.10
CA ARG A 252 -11.74 28.89 -12.18
C ARG A 252 -10.81 30.01 -12.61
N GLU A 253 -9.60 29.70 -13.08
CA GLU A 253 -8.70 30.70 -13.66
C GLU A 253 -9.29 31.36 -14.91
N ARG A 254 -9.88 30.57 -15.82
CA ARG A 254 -10.56 31.11 -17.00
C ARG A 254 -11.73 32.02 -16.65
N ILE A 255 -12.47 31.71 -15.59
CA ILE A 255 -13.55 32.58 -15.09
C ILE A 255 -12.97 33.87 -14.52
N ARG A 256 -11.93 33.79 -13.69
CA ARG A 256 -11.28 34.96 -13.09
C ARG A 256 -10.77 35.93 -14.17
N VAL A 257 -9.96 35.44 -15.11
CA VAL A 257 -9.38 36.28 -16.17
C VAL A 257 -10.47 36.94 -16.99
N TRP A 258 -11.49 36.18 -17.39
CA TRP A 258 -12.63 36.72 -18.14
C TRP A 258 -13.41 37.78 -17.36
N LEU A 259 -13.62 37.57 -16.06
CA LEU A 259 -14.32 38.52 -15.18
C LEU A 259 -13.54 39.83 -15.02
N GLU A 260 -12.22 39.74 -14.81
CA GLU A 260 -11.32 40.90 -14.70
C GLU A 260 -11.37 41.76 -15.96
N GLU A 261 -11.33 41.13 -17.14
CA GLU A 261 -11.34 41.80 -18.43
C GLU A 261 -12.71 42.39 -18.80
N THR A 262 -13.78 41.61 -18.61
CA THR A 262 -15.11 41.93 -19.17
C THR A 262 -15.98 42.74 -18.21
N VAL A 263 -15.98 42.36 -16.92
CA VAL A 263 -16.93 42.89 -15.93
C VAL A 263 -16.28 43.96 -15.07
N LEU A 264 -15.02 43.76 -14.68
CA LEU A 264 -14.32 44.68 -13.79
C LEU A 264 -13.62 45.82 -14.53
N GLN A 265 -13.27 45.66 -15.82
CA GLN A 265 -12.71 46.72 -16.69
C GLN A 265 -11.58 47.55 -16.02
N GLY A 266 -10.75 46.93 -15.18
CA GLY A 266 -9.67 47.61 -14.47
C GLY A 266 -10.05 48.28 -13.13
N ASN A 267 -11.21 47.96 -12.54
CA ASN A 267 -11.53 48.31 -11.14
C ASN A 267 -10.50 47.69 -10.18
N SER A 268 -9.45 48.45 -9.86
CA SER A 268 -8.28 48.02 -9.07
C SER A 268 -8.57 47.73 -7.59
N HIS A 269 -9.82 47.92 -7.15
CA HIS A 269 -10.22 47.78 -5.75
C HIS A 269 -10.58 46.35 -5.34
N LEU A 270 -10.87 45.46 -6.29
CA LEU A 270 -11.09 44.04 -6.02
C LEU A 270 -9.77 43.28 -6.25
N SER A 271 -9.22 42.69 -5.20
CA SER A 271 -8.04 41.84 -5.32
C SER A 271 -8.40 40.51 -6.00
N ALA A 272 -7.43 39.89 -6.70
CA ALA A 272 -7.62 38.56 -7.28
C ALA A 272 -8.14 37.53 -6.25
N THR A 273 -7.67 37.63 -5.00
CA THR A 273 -8.15 36.80 -3.88
C THR A 273 -9.65 36.96 -3.62
N ALA A 274 -10.19 38.18 -3.73
CA ALA A 274 -11.62 38.44 -3.59
C ALA A 274 -12.43 37.71 -4.66
N ILE A 275 -11.97 37.81 -5.90
CA ILE A 275 -12.62 37.21 -7.06
C ILE A 275 -12.65 35.68 -6.91
N PHE A 276 -11.53 35.08 -6.48
CA PHE A 276 -11.51 33.65 -6.17
C PHE A 276 -12.53 33.27 -5.10
N GLN A 277 -12.71 34.05 -4.04
CA GLN A 277 -13.70 33.73 -3.01
C GLN A 277 -15.13 33.67 -3.57
N PHE A 278 -15.49 34.55 -4.51
CA PHE A 278 -16.79 34.48 -5.18
C PHE A 278 -16.90 33.25 -6.08
N ILE A 279 -15.84 32.92 -6.82
CA ILE A 279 -15.83 31.75 -7.70
C ILE A 279 -15.94 30.46 -6.87
N GLU A 280 -15.11 30.28 -5.85
CA GLU A 280 -15.12 29.10 -4.97
C GLU A 280 -16.47 28.89 -4.28
N ALA A 281 -17.17 29.97 -3.94
CA ALA A 281 -18.43 29.88 -3.22
C ALA A 281 -19.58 29.32 -4.06
N ILE A 282 -19.51 29.41 -5.40
CA ILE A 282 -20.62 29.04 -6.29
C ILE A 282 -20.24 28.02 -7.38
N PHE A 283 -18.95 27.85 -7.66
CA PHE A 283 -18.49 27.01 -8.75
C PHE A 283 -18.62 25.53 -8.42
N VAL A 284 -19.34 24.79 -9.28
CA VAL A 284 -19.58 23.35 -9.12
C VAL A 284 -19.06 22.62 -10.37
N PRO A 285 -18.23 21.57 -10.25
CA PRO A 285 -17.80 20.80 -11.42
C PRO A 285 -18.95 19.97 -12.03
N SER A 286 -18.88 19.68 -13.34
CA SER A 286 -19.91 18.90 -14.06
C SER A 286 -19.54 17.44 -14.33
N LEU A 287 -18.28 17.06 -14.07
CA LEU A 287 -17.77 15.70 -14.21
C LEU A 287 -17.01 15.32 -12.93
N ILE A 288 -17.48 14.28 -12.25
CA ILE A 288 -16.99 13.87 -10.92
C ILE A 288 -16.17 12.59 -11.03
N TYR A 289 -14.91 12.63 -10.59
CA TYR A 289 -14.00 11.50 -10.64
C TYR A 289 -14.49 10.34 -9.78
N GLN A 290 -14.42 9.13 -10.33
CA GLN A 290 -14.89 7.91 -9.68
C GLN A 290 -13.71 6.99 -9.33
N PRO A 291 -13.16 7.08 -8.11
CA PRO A 291 -11.99 6.29 -7.72
C PRO A 291 -12.27 4.79 -7.72
N GLY A 292 -13.44 4.35 -7.24
CA GLY A 292 -13.79 2.93 -7.16
C GLY A 292 -13.84 2.24 -8.53
N PRO A 293 -14.71 2.69 -9.45
CA PRO A 293 -14.77 2.19 -10.82
C PRO A 293 -13.43 2.29 -11.57
N THR A 294 -12.68 3.39 -11.41
CA THR A 294 -11.37 3.56 -12.04
C THR A 294 -10.36 2.53 -11.52
N GLU A 295 -10.32 2.31 -10.21
CA GLU A 295 -9.40 1.34 -9.60
C GLU A 295 -9.77 -0.10 -9.95
N LEU A 296 -11.07 -0.41 -10.07
CA LEU A 296 -11.51 -1.72 -10.56
C LEU A 296 -10.99 -1.97 -11.97
N ARG A 297 -11.15 -0.99 -12.88
CA ARG A 297 -10.64 -1.11 -14.25
C ARG A 297 -9.11 -1.25 -14.30
N ARG A 298 -8.39 -0.51 -13.46
CA ARG A 298 -6.93 -0.65 -13.33
C ARG A 298 -6.53 -2.07 -12.90
N ARG A 299 -7.23 -2.64 -11.92
CA ARG A 299 -7.00 -4.02 -11.48
C ARG A 299 -7.31 -5.05 -12.55
N GLU A 300 -8.39 -4.86 -13.30
CA GLU A 300 -8.74 -5.72 -14.44
C GLU A 300 -7.64 -5.65 -15.52
N ALA A 301 -7.15 -4.45 -15.84
CA ALA A 301 -6.04 -4.27 -16.77
C ALA A 301 -4.72 -4.89 -16.26
N GLU A 302 -4.42 -4.75 -14.98
CA GLU A 302 -3.25 -5.36 -14.34
C GLU A 302 -3.31 -6.89 -14.27
N ALA A 303 -4.51 -7.46 -14.13
CA ALA A 303 -4.70 -8.91 -14.10
C ALA A 303 -4.37 -9.58 -15.44
N LEU A 304 -4.41 -8.82 -16.55
CA LEU A 304 -4.02 -9.29 -17.88
C LEU A 304 -2.50 -9.32 -18.08
N ILE A 305 -1.70 -8.76 -17.16
CA ILE A 305 -0.24 -8.76 -17.25
C ILE A 305 0.28 -10.18 -16.97
N LEU A 306 0.87 -10.79 -18.00
CA LEU A 306 1.49 -12.10 -17.88
C LEU A 306 2.76 -12.02 -17.00
N PRO A 307 2.96 -12.97 -16.06
CA PRO A 307 4.16 -13.03 -15.22
C PRO A 307 5.41 -13.49 -15.97
N VAL A 308 5.24 -13.97 -17.20
CA VAL A 308 6.30 -14.55 -18.04
C VAL A 308 6.56 -13.68 -19.27
N ARG A 309 7.81 -13.65 -19.75
CA ARG A 309 8.19 -13.00 -21.02
C ARG A 309 8.26 -13.96 -22.21
N GLY A 310 8.29 -15.26 -21.94
CA GLY A 310 8.43 -16.32 -22.93
C GLY A 310 8.72 -17.66 -22.27
N MET A 311 9.14 -18.63 -23.08
CA MET A 311 9.57 -19.95 -22.64
C MET A 311 11.04 -20.16 -23.01
N VAL A 312 11.76 -20.94 -22.21
CA VAL A 312 13.09 -21.47 -22.52
C VAL A 312 12.90 -22.90 -23.02
N ALA A 313 13.43 -23.21 -24.20
CA ALA A 313 13.21 -24.52 -24.81
C ALA A 313 14.08 -25.60 -24.16
N GLU A 314 13.62 -26.85 -24.23
CA GLU A 314 14.46 -28.01 -23.90
C GLU A 314 15.71 -28.05 -24.80
N GLY A 315 16.87 -28.35 -24.22
CA GLY A 315 18.15 -28.36 -24.93
C GLY A 315 18.77 -26.97 -25.15
N GLU A 316 18.12 -25.89 -24.71
CA GLU A 316 18.68 -24.55 -24.77
C GLU A 316 19.84 -24.39 -23.77
N GLU A 317 20.98 -23.89 -24.25
CA GLU A 317 22.13 -23.62 -23.40
C GLU A 317 21.86 -22.38 -22.50
N ILE A 318 21.96 -22.56 -21.18
CA ILE A 318 21.67 -21.52 -20.20
C ILE A 318 22.93 -20.73 -19.84
N VAL A 319 24.03 -21.42 -19.53
CA VAL A 319 25.32 -20.80 -19.19
C VAL A 319 26.48 -21.76 -19.45
N ARG A 320 27.57 -21.26 -20.04
CA ARG A 320 28.79 -22.05 -20.29
C ARG A 320 29.74 -22.07 -19.10
N ASN A 321 30.56 -23.12 -19.00
CA ASN A 321 31.69 -23.14 -18.08
C ASN A 321 32.62 -21.92 -18.29
N GLY A 322 32.95 -21.24 -17.19
CA GLY A 322 33.81 -20.06 -17.19
C GLY A 322 33.14 -18.75 -17.60
N GLU A 323 31.88 -18.79 -18.05
CA GLU A 323 31.12 -17.61 -18.45
C GLU A 323 30.73 -16.73 -17.24
N ARG A 324 30.63 -15.42 -17.46
CA ARG A 324 30.15 -14.50 -16.43
C ARG A 324 28.63 -14.47 -16.42
N ILE A 325 28.04 -14.56 -15.23
CA ILE A 325 26.59 -14.53 -15.06
C ILE A 325 26.06 -13.13 -15.33
N THR A 326 25.37 -12.98 -16.45
CA THR A 326 24.65 -11.77 -16.81
C THR A 326 23.27 -11.73 -16.14
N PRO A 327 22.59 -10.57 -16.07
CA PRO A 327 21.22 -10.49 -15.56
C PRO A 327 20.25 -11.43 -16.27
N ALA A 328 20.42 -11.63 -17.59
CA ALA A 328 19.59 -12.54 -18.38
C ALA A 328 19.83 -14.01 -18.01
N ILE A 329 21.09 -14.42 -17.82
CA ILE A 329 21.45 -15.76 -17.36
C ILE A 329 20.87 -16.01 -15.96
N LYS A 330 21.04 -15.06 -15.03
CA LYS A 330 20.49 -15.17 -13.67
C LYS A 330 18.97 -15.38 -13.69
N GLN A 331 18.25 -14.66 -14.55
CA GLN A 331 16.80 -14.80 -14.69
C GLN A 331 16.38 -16.19 -15.20
N LYS A 332 17.13 -16.77 -16.15
CA LYS A 332 16.90 -18.16 -16.60
C LYS A 332 17.18 -19.17 -15.48
N LEU A 333 18.28 -19.01 -14.76
CA LEU A 333 18.66 -19.87 -13.63
C LEU A 333 17.61 -19.84 -12.51
N ASP A 334 17.13 -18.66 -12.13
CA ASP A 334 16.10 -18.49 -11.10
C ASP A 334 14.76 -19.09 -11.52
N SER A 335 14.41 -18.97 -12.80
CA SER A 335 13.19 -19.57 -13.36
C SER A 335 13.29 -21.10 -13.39
N LEU A 336 14.45 -21.65 -13.77
CA LEU A 336 14.70 -23.09 -13.74
C LEU A 336 14.64 -23.66 -12.31
N GLU A 337 15.25 -22.98 -11.33
CA GLU A 337 15.20 -23.41 -9.93
C GLU A 337 13.77 -23.43 -9.38
N ARG A 338 12.95 -22.41 -9.74
CA ARG A 338 11.54 -22.34 -9.36
C ARG A 338 10.73 -23.52 -9.89
N GLU A 339 10.93 -23.90 -11.14
CA GLU A 339 10.21 -25.02 -11.76
C GLU A 339 10.73 -26.37 -11.26
N ARG A 340 12.05 -26.57 -11.19
CA ARG A 340 12.66 -27.79 -10.63
C ARG A 340 12.20 -28.07 -9.20
N GLY A 341 12.15 -27.03 -8.36
CA GLY A 341 11.68 -27.14 -6.97
C GLY A 341 10.21 -27.55 -6.84
N SER A 342 9.39 -27.27 -7.86
CA SER A 342 7.97 -27.60 -7.90
C SER A 342 7.71 -29.07 -8.27
N GLU A 343 8.50 -29.64 -9.19
CA GLU A 343 8.36 -31.05 -9.63
C GLU A 343 8.87 -32.06 -8.57
N LEU A 344 9.92 -31.71 -7.82
CA LEU A 344 10.57 -32.59 -6.84
C LEU A 344 9.76 -32.80 -5.53
N SER A 345 8.71 -32.01 -5.29
CA SER A 345 8.21 -31.79 -3.92
C SER A 345 7.27 -32.85 -3.33
N ALA A 346 6.41 -33.53 -4.11
CA ALA A 346 5.36 -34.36 -3.51
C ALA A 346 5.71 -35.86 -3.40
N THR A 347 6.28 -36.44 -4.45
CA THR A 347 6.48 -37.90 -4.56
C THR A 347 7.92 -38.28 -4.20
N GLN A 348 8.90 -37.51 -4.66
CA GLN A 348 10.33 -37.79 -4.46
C GLN A 348 10.79 -37.44 -3.04
N GLY A 349 10.28 -36.34 -2.45
CA GLY A 349 10.53 -36.02 -1.04
C GLY A 349 10.04 -37.10 -0.05
N ARG A 350 8.91 -37.78 -0.35
CA ARG A 350 8.42 -38.90 0.47
C ARG A 350 9.31 -40.14 0.34
N LEU A 351 9.78 -40.45 -0.86
CA LEU A 351 10.71 -41.57 -1.09
C LEU A 351 12.07 -41.31 -0.40
N GLN A 352 12.57 -40.08 -0.46
CA GLN A 352 13.82 -39.69 0.18
C GLN A 352 13.71 -39.75 1.72
N LEU A 353 12.62 -39.26 2.30
CA LEU A 353 12.35 -39.40 3.73
C LEU A 353 12.27 -40.87 4.15
N LEU A 354 11.61 -41.72 3.35
CA LEU A 354 11.54 -43.15 3.61
C LEU A 354 12.94 -43.80 3.57
N GLY A 355 13.75 -43.46 2.57
CA GLY A 355 15.13 -43.94 2.44
C GLY A 355 16.01 -43.50 3.61
N GLN A 356 15.89 -42.24 4.03
CA GLN A 356 16.63 -41.68 5.17
C GLN A 356 16.23 -42.33 6.49
N LEU A 357 14.93 -42.58 6.71
CA LEU A 357 14.44 -43.32 7.87
C LEU A 357 14.95 -44.76 7.88
N LEU A 358 14.91 -45.43 6.72
CA LEU A 358 15.36 -46.82 6.59
C LEU A 358 16.87 -46.93 6.82
N LEU A 359 17.66 -46.04 6.25
CA LEU A 359 19.11 -45.99 6.44
C LEU A 359 19.47 -45.66 7.89
N GLY A 360 18.83 -44.63 8.46
CA GLY A 360 19.03 -44.26 9.87
C GLY A 360 18.67 -45.41 10.82
N LEU A 361 17.55 -46.09 10.58
CA LEU A 361 17.13 -47.27 11.35
C LEU A 361 18.16 -48.41 11.22
N THR A 362 18.72 -48.60 10.02
CA THR A 362 19.73 -49.63 9.75
C THR A 362 21.02 -49.35 10.51
N VAL A 363 21.54 -48.12 10.44
CA VAL A 363 22.78 -47.71 11.13
C VAL A 363 22.61 -47.81 12.64
N VAL A 364 21.54 -47.22 13.19
CA VAL A 364 21.22 -47.28 14.62
C VAL A 364 20.98 -48.72 15.06
N GLY A 365 20.33 -49.54 14.23
CA GLY A 365 20.06 -50.95 14.48
C GLY A 365 21.33 -51.79 14.56
N ILE A 366 22.25 -51.64 13.60
CA ILE A 366 23.56 -52.32 13.60
C ILE A 366 24.34 -51.95 14.86
N PHE A 367 24.37 -50.66 15.21
CA PHE A 367 25.06 -50.20 16.41
C PHE A 367 24.41 -50.74 17.69
N GLY A 368 23.08 -50.77 17.77
CA GLY A 368 22.34 -51.38 18.87
C GLY A 368 22.62 -52.87 19.05
N ILE A 369 22.71 -53.62 17.93
CA ILE A 369 23.07 -55.05 17.93
C ILE A 369 24.52 -55.24 18.41
N PHE A 370 25.44 -54.40 17.94
CA PHE A 370 26.83 -54.41 18.38
C PHE A 370 26.94 -54.20 19.90
N LEU A 371 26.27 -53.18 20.45
CA LEU A 371 26.26 -52.94 21.89
C LEU A 371 25.69 -54.13 22.66
N ARG A 372 24.60 -54.73 22.18
CA ARG A 372 23.98 -55.88 22.85
C ARG A 372 24.90 -57.10 22.90
N ASN A 373 25.63 -57.38 21.81
CA ASN A 373 26.42 -58.60 21.67
C ASN A 373 27.86 -58.44 22.17
N ALA A 374 28.54 -57.37 21.77
CA ALA A 374 29.96 -57.16 22.07
C ALA A 374 30.19 -56.44 23.41
N ARG A 375 29.22 -55.68 23.91
CA ARG A 375 29.32 -54.89 25.15
C ARG A 375 28.05 -54.95 26.00
N PRO A 376 27.62 -56.15 26.45
CA PRO A 376 26.38 -56.32 27.20
C PRO A 376 26.33 -55.49 28.49
N GLU A 377 27.48 -55.14 29.08
CA GLU A 377 27.58 -54.27 30.27
C GLU A 377 27.16 -52.82 29.98
N ILE A 378 27.61 -52.26 28.85
CA ILE A 378 27.21 -50.93 28.37
C ILE A 378 25.73 -50.96 27.98
N PHE A 379 25.31 -51.99 27.25
CA PHE A 379 23.92 -52.12 26.81
C PHE A 379 22.94 -52.31 27.96
N ARG A 380 23.34 -52.95 29.08
CA ARG A 380 22.48 -53.17 30.23
C ARG A 380 22.28 -51.91 31.07
N SER A 381 23.26 -51.01 31.11
CA SER A 381 23.21 -49.77 31.89
C SER A 381 22.50 -48.62 31.14
N ASN A 382 21.41 -48.12 31.70
CA ASN A 382 20.68 -46.98 31.12
C ASN A 382 21.53 -45.69 31.10
N LYS A 383 22.42 -45.51 32.09
CA LYS A 383 23.30 -44.34 32.18
C LYS A 383 24.30 -44.30 31.02
N PHE A 384 24.87 -45.45 30.65
CA PHE A 384 25.84 -45.52 29.57
C PHE A 384 25.19 -45.37 28.19
N ILE A 385 23.98 -45.92 27.98
CA ILE A 385 23.22 -45.70 26.75
C ILE A 385 22.83 -44.22 26.58
N LEU A 386 22.40 -43.55 27.65
CA LEU A 386 22.09 -42.11 27.60
C LEU A 386 23.32 -41.26 27.31
N LEU A 387 24.46 -41.55 27.95
CA LEU A 387 25.72 -40.85 27.71
C LEU A 387 26.18 -41.01 26.25
N LEU A 388 26.07 -42.23 25.72
CA LEU A 388 26.42 -42.53 24.34
C LEU A 388 25.51 -41.79 23.35
N ALA A 389 24.20 -41.81 23.58
CA ALA A 389 23.24 -41.07 22.76
C ALA A 389 23.48 -39.56 22.82
N LEU A 390 23.88 -39.01 23.96
CA LEU A 390 24.25 -37.60 24.09
C LEU A 390 25.46 -37.26 23.22
N PHE A 391 26.52 -38.08 23.22
CA PHE A 391 27.69 -37.84 22.37
C PHE A 391 27.34 -37.86 20.89
N TYR A 392 26.54 -38.84 20.43
CA TYR A 392 26.07 -38.86 19.05
C TYR A 392 25.15 -37.68 18.72
N ALA A 393 24.25 -37.30 19.64
CA ALA A 393 23.38 -36.16 19.44
C ALA A 393 24.19 -34.87 19.26
N VAL A 394 25.28 -34.67 20.03
CA VAL A 394 26.18 -33.52 19.85
C VAL A 394 26.78 -33.51 18.44
N VAL A 395 27.30 -34.65 17.97
CA VAL A 395 27.88 -34.75 16.61
C VAL A 395 26.83 -34.45 15.53
N VAL A 396 25.66 -35.08 15.62
CA VAL A 396 24.58 -34.93 14.64
C VAL A 396 24.03 -33.51 14.62
N VAL A 397 23.82 -32.90 15.79
CA VAL A 397 23.36 -31.51 15.90
C VAL A 397 24.42 -30.53 15.38
N SER A 398 25.70 -30.75 15.70
CA SER A 398 26.80 -29.95 15.16
C SER A 398 26.85 -30.04 13.64
N PHE A 399 26.70 -31.24 13.05
CA PHE A 399 26.59 -31.41 11.60
C PHE A 399 25.40 -30.64 11.02
N GLY A 400 24.22 -30.78 11.62
CA GLY A 400 23.01 -30.07 11.17
C GLY A 400 23.17 -28.54 11.21
N ILE A 401 23.83 -27.99 12.24
CA ILE A 401 24.11 -26.56 12.34
C ILE A 401 25.07 -26.11 11.24
N VAL A 402 26.17 -26.84 11.03
CA VAL A 402 27.19 -26.49 10.02
C VAL A 402 26.58 -26.50 8.62
N ILE A 403 25.80 -27.52 8.28
CA ILE A 403 25.15 -27.63 6.96
C ILE A 403 24.15 -26.48 6.74
N ARG A 404 23.43 -26.06 7.78
CA ARG A 404 22.34 -25.09 7.64
C ARG A 404 22.80 -23.63 7.72
N PHE A 405 23.83 -23.33 8.50
CA PHE A 405 24.19 -21.96 8.86
C PHE A 405 25.64 -21.57 8.52
N ALA A 406 26.52 -22.53 8.23
CA ALA A 406 27.93 -22.24 8.00
C ALA A 406 28.33 -22.43 6.52
N PRO A 407 29.25 -21.59 6.00
CA PRO A 407 29.88 -21.84 4.70
C PRO A 407 30.57 -23.21 4.64
N THR A 408 30.65 -23.81 3.45
CA THR A 408 31.18 -25.17 3.21
C THR A 408 32.59 -25.42 3.76
N GLN A 409 33.40 -24.37 3.97
CA GLN A 409 34.72 -24.47 4.58
C GLN A 409 34.72 -24.91 6.07
N PHE A 410 33.59 -24.81 6.78
CA PHE A 410 33.49 -25.16 8.21
C PHE A 410 33.07 -26.61 8.47
N ILE A 411 32.97 -27.46 7.45
CA ILE A 411 32.59 -28.88 7.58
C ILE A 411 33.52 -29.64 8.55
N TYR A 412 34.79 -29.24 8.64
CA TYR A 412 35.78 -29.85 9.55
C TYR A 412 35.67 -29.40 11.01
N ALA A 413 34.78 -28.46 11.34
CA ALA A 413 34.58 -27.98 12.72
C ALA A 413 33.75 -28.94 13.59
N VAL A 414 33.17 -29.98 13.02
CA VAL A 414 32.35 -30.96 13.78
C VAL A 414 33.25 -31.77 14.71
N PRO A 415 32.92 -31.89 16.02
CA PRO A 415 33.76 -32.51 17.03
C PRO A 415 33.74 -34.05 17.02
N VAL A 416 33.78 -34.69 15.84
CA VAL A 416 33.77 -36.15 15.70
C VAL A 416 34.98 -36.78 16.41
N VAL A 417 36.16 -36.18 16.23
CA VAL A 417 37.42 -36.65 16.84
C VAL A 417 37.35 -36.58 18.38
N ILE A 418 36.77 -35.50 18.92
CA ILE A 418 36.64 -35.31 20.36
C ILE A 418 35.74 -36.40 20.95
N VAL A 419 34.61 -36.70 20.31
CA VAL A 419 33.72 -37.78 20.73
C VAL A 419 34.42 -39.14 20.67
N SER A 420 35.22 -39.41 19.64
CA SER A 420 36.02 -40.64 19.55
C SER A 420 37.01 -40.79 20.71
N VAL A 421 37.72 -39.72 21.07
CA VAL A 421 38.63 -39.70 22.22
C VAL A 421 37.87 -39.95 23.53
N LEU A 422 36.74 -39.27 23.73
CA LEU A 422 35.90 -39.45 24.91
C LEU A 422 35.38 -40.89 25.04
N LEU A 423 34.96 -41.50 23.93
CA LEU A 423 34.56 -42.92 23.92
C LEU A 423 35.70 -43.85 24.30
N THR A 424 36.94 -43.53 23.90
CA THR A 424 38.13 -44.32 24.26
C THR A 424 38.39 -44.25 25.76
N VAL A 425 38.32 -43.03 26.34
CA VAL A 425 38.60 -42.77 27.75
C VAL A 425 37.52 -43.37 28.67
N ILE A 426 36.25 -43.27 28.28
CA ILE A 426 35.12 -43.67 29.14
C ILE A 426 34.81 -45.16 29.01
N PHE A 427 35.03 -45.76 27.83
CA PHE A 427 34.71 -47.16 27.57
C PHE A 427 35.95 -47.98 27.25
N ASP A 428 36.43 -47.94 25.99
CA ASP A 428 37.62 -48.64 25.49
C ASP A 428 37.83 -48.25 24.00
N SER A 429 39.05 -48.40 23.51
CA SER A 429 39.47 -48.31 22.11
C SER A 429 38.52 -48.99 21.11
N ARG A 430 38.01 -50.19 21.41
CA ARG A 430 37.06 -50.89 20.52
C ARG A 430 35.74 -50.14 20.38
N MET A 431 35.25 -49.50 21.45
CA MET A 431 34.01 -48.72 21.41
C MET A 431 34.20 -47.43 20.62
N ALA A 432 35.34 -46.77 20.79
CA ALA A 432 35.67 -45.57 20.02
C ALA A 432 35.80 -45.85 18.52
N PHE A 433 36.48 -46.94 18.15
CA PHE A 433 36.63 -47.33 16.76
C PHE A 433 35.27 -47.58 16.10
N PHE A 434 34.44 -48.45 16.69
CA PHE A 434 33.10 -48.73 16.15
C PHE A 434 32.19 -47.50 16.18
N GLY A 435 32.30 -46.66 17.20
CA GLY A 435 31.45 -45.47 17.32
C GLY A 435 31.87 -44.26 16.51
N THR A 436 33.06 -44.29 15.91
CA THR A 436 33.47 -43.28 14.92
C THR A 436 33.03 -43.67 13.51
N PHE A 437 32.87 -44.98 13.27
CA PHE A 437 32.49 -45.53 11.98
C PHE A 437 30.98 -45.50 11.72
N VAL A 438 30.19 -45.62 12.79
CA VAL A 438 28.72 -45.48 12.80
C VAL A 438 28.36 -44.02 12.95
#